data_AF-A0A0B3BJH1-F1
#
_entry.id   AF-A0A0B3BJH1-F1
#
_cell.length_a   1.000
_cell.length_b   1.000
_cell.length_c   1.000
_cell.angle_alpha   90.00
_cell.angle_beta   90.00
_cell.angle_gamma   90.00
#
_symmetry.space_group_name_H-M   'P 1'
#
loop_
_entity.id
_entity.type
_entity.pdbx_description
1 polymer ?
#
loop_
_entity_poly.entity_id
_entity_poly.type
_entity_poly.pdbx_seq_one_letter_code
_entity_poly.pdbx_strand_id
1 'polypeptide(L)'
;MAYYPVMLNVKNKKCLVVGGGKVALRKILSLVEGEALVTAISPSFDEGIIELAAKEKVELIRREYQQGDVRGFFVAIAATDDEKVNKLVASDGEKYNVLVNVVDDKDLSSFIVPAIVKRGDLIISISTSGKSPLLSRMIKEKLESIFNDDYEKLLQKLYQKRMELKEKDFAKEEKMAIYRKIIEKSGLLK
;
A
#
# COMPACT_ATOMS: atom_id res chain seq x y z
N MET A 1 15.18 9.37 -12.61
CA MET A 1 13.84 8.81 -12.81
C MET A 1 12.82 9.70 -12.13
N ALA A 2 11.70 10.00 -12.78
CA ALA A 2 10.56 10.69 -12.17
C ALA A 2 9.43 9.67 -11.99
N TYR A 3 8.84 9.61 -10.79
CA TYR A 3 7.71 8.71 -10.52
C TYR A 3 6.39 9.44 -10.79
N TYR A 4 5.41 8.73 -11.34
CA TYR A 4 4.03 9.21 -11.43
C TYR A 4 3.26 8.76 -10.17
N PRO A 5 2.75 9.70 -9.34
CA PRO A 5 2.09 9.35 -8.10
C PRO A 5 0.71 8.75 -8.37
N VAL A 6 0.49 7.52 -7.88
CA VAL A 6 -0.79 6.79 -8.04
C VAL A 6 -1.17 6.08 -6.75
N MET A 7 -2.47 5.85 -6.59
CA MET A 7 -3.02 4.93 -5.61
C MET A 7 -3.44 3.65 -6.33
N LEU A 8 -2.84 2.52 -5.97
CA LEU A 8 -3.11 1.24 -6.61
C LEU A 8 -4.24 0.50 -5.90
N ASN A 9 -5.31 0.16 -6.64
CA ASN A 9 -6.37 -0.70 -6.11
C ASN A 9 -5.98 -2.18 -6.28
N VAL A 10 -5.62 -2.81 -5.17
CA VAL A 10 -5.23 -4.23 -5.12
C VAL A 10 -6.35 -5.16 -4.66
N LYS A 11 -7.55 -4.63 -4.38
CA LYS A 11 -8.70 -5.42 -3.94
C LYS A 11 -9.01 -6.52 -4.95
N ASN A 12 -9.06 -7.76 -4.48
CA ASN A 12 -9.26 -8.98 -5.27
C ASN A 12 -8.23 -9.19 -6.39
N LYS A 13 -7.06 -8.54 -6.33
CA LYS A 13 -5.96 -8.74 -7.28
C LYS A 13 -4.97 -9.74 -6.71
N LYS A 14 -4.47 -10.63 -7.58
CA LYS A 14 -3.38 -11.55 -7.25
C LYS A 14 -2.11 -10.78 -7.00
N CYS A 15 -1.54 -10.88 -5.81
CA CYS A 15 -0.28 -10.25 -5.43
C CYS A 15 0.70 -11.30 -4.93
N LEU A 16 1.91 -11.31 -5.48
CA LEU A 16 2.97 -12.23 -5.09
C LEU A 16 3.95 -11.55 -4.13
N VAL A 17 4.36 -12.25 -3.09
CA VAL A 17 5.51 -11.86 -2.25
C VAL A 17 6.55 -12.97 -2.31
N VAL A 18 7.75 -12.65 -2.78
CA VAL A 18 8.88 -13.56 -2.83
C VAL A 18 9.77 -13.29 -1.63
N GLY A 19 9.91 -14.29 -0.76
CA GLY A 19 10.56 -14.18 0.55
C GLY A 19 9.59 -14.47 1.69
N GLY A 20 10.14 -14.96 2.81
CA GLY A 20 9.37 -15.38 3.97
C GLY A 20 9.83 -14.77 5.30
N GLY A 21 10.72 -13.78 5.28
CA GLY A 21 11.20 -13.11 6.49
C GLY A 21 10.28 -12.00 7.01
N LYS A 22 10.75 -11.28 8.03
CA LYS A 22 10.02 -10.14 8.64
C LYS A 22 9.69 -9.03 7.65
N VAL A 23 10.54 -8.80 6.65
CA VAL A 23 10.29 -7.82 5.58
C VAL A 23 9.09 -8.25 4.75
N ALA A 24 9.04 -9.51 4.32
CA ALA A 24 7.93 -10.09 3.58
C ALA A 24 6.64 -10.01 4.41
N LEU A 25 6.66 -10.36 5.69
CA LEU A 25 5.50 -10.26 6.60
C LEU A 25 4.88 -8.85 6.58
N ARG A 26 5.69 -7.79 6.71
CA ARG A 26 5.17 -6.41 6.66
C ARG A 26 4.48 -6.10 5.33
N LYS A 27 5.03 -6.57 4.22
CA LYS A 27 4.47 -6.34 2.87
C LYS A 27 3.18 -7.13 2.65
N ILE A 28 3.14 -8.37 3.12
CA ILE A 28 1.97 -9.23 3.13
C ILE A 28 0.83 -8.55 3.91
N LEU A 29 1.10 -8.06 5.13
CA LEU A 29 0.09 -7.38 5.94
C LEU A 29 -0.53 -6.17 5.21
N SER A 30 0.29 -5.33 4.57
CA SER A 30 -0.20 -4.19 3.78
C SER A 30 -1.06 -4.61 2.58
N LEU A 31 -0.71 -5.71 1.91
CA LEU A 31 -1.51 -6.24 0.79
C LEU A 31 -2.83 -6.86 1.27
N VAL A 32 -2.80 -7.59 2.39
CA VAL A 32 -4.01 -8.17 3.03
C VAL A 32 -4.96 -7.06 3.49
N GLU A 33 -4.43 -5.98 4.07
CA GLU A 33 -5.22 -4.78 4.43
C GLU A 33 -5.89 -4.14 3.21
N GLY A 34 -5.22 -4.19 2.05
CA GLY A 34 -5.78 -3.78 0.76
C GLY A 34 -6.72 -4.80 0.10
N GLU A 35 -7.09 -5.87 0.79
CA GLU A 35 -7.95 -6.95 0.30
C GLU A 35 -7.38 -7.67 -0.94
N ALA A 36 -6.06 -7.76 -1.07
CA ALA A 36 -5.41 -8.52 -2.13
C ALA A 36 -5.49 -10.03 -1.91
N LEU A 37 -5.45 -10.79 -3.01
CA LEU A 37 -5.26 -12.24 -2.98
C LEU A 37 -3.76 -12.51 -2.93
N VAL A 38 -3.22 -12.72 -1.73
CA VAL A 38 -1.78 -12.80 -1.52
C VAL A 38 -1.28 -14.24 -1.59
N THR A 39 -0.27 -14.46 -2.43
CA THR A 39 0.53 -15.69 -2.46
C THR A 39 1.95 -15.35 -2.04
N ALA A 40 2.58 -16.18 -1.23
CA ALA A 40 3.97 -16.02 -0.82
C ALA A 40 4.81 -17.24 -1.21
N ILE A 41 5.98 -17.01 -1.82
CA ILE A 41 6.94 -18.05 -2.22
C ILE A 41 8.22 -17.89 -1.39
N SER A 42 8.60 -18.93 -0.65
CA SER A 42 9.86 -18.96 0.12
C SER A 42 10.16 -20.39 0.59
N PRO A 43 11.44 -20.79 0.73
CA PRO A 43 11.80 -22.08 1.35
C PRO A 43 11.31 -22.20 2.80
N SER A 44 11.28 -21.09 3.53
CA SER A 44 10.84 -20.99 4.92
C SER A 44 10.07 -19.70 5.16
N PHE A 45 9.24 -19.68 6.21
CA PHE A 45 8.38 -18.55 6.55
C PHE A 45 8.47 -18.21 8.03
N ASP A 46 8.46 -16.92 8.33
CA ASP A 46 8.27 -16.34 9.65
C ASP A 46 6.92 -16.77 10.24
N GLU A 47 6.87 -16.94 11.55
CA GLU A 47 5.68 -17.42 12.27
C GLU A 47 4.45 -16.55 11.99
N GLY A 48 4.61 -15.23 11.90
CA GLY A 48 3.50 -14.33 11.59
C GLY A 48 2.90 -14.56 10.20
N ILE A 49 3.70 -15.04 9.23
CA ILE A 49 3.19 -15.39 7.89
C ILE A 49 2.41 -16.72 7.95
N ILE A 50 2.90 -17.67 8.74
CA ILE A 50 2.23 -18.97 8.94
C ILE A 50 0.87 -18.76 9.61
N GLU A 51 0.77 -17.87 10.61
CA GLU A 51 -0.49 -17.51 11.24
C GLU A 51 -1.49 -16.88 10.28
N LEU A 52 -1.03 -16.01 9.37
CA LEU A 52 -1.89 -15.41 8.36
C LEU A 52 -2.42 -16.46 7.37
N ALA A 53 -1.58 -17.42 6.99
CA ALA A 53 -1.99 -18.53 6.14
C ALA A 53 -3.03 -19.44 6.82
N ALA A 54 -2.87 -19.71 8.13
CA ALA A 54 -3.85 -20.46 8.91
C ALA A 54 -5.22 -19.77 9.01
N LYS A 55 -5.25 -18.44 8.84
CA LYS A 55 -6.48 -17.61 8.76
C LYS A 55 -6.98 -17.43 7.32
N GLU A 56 -6.46 -18.22 6.37
CA GLU A 56 -6.78 -18.16 4.94
C GLU A 56 -6.55 -16.78 4.30
N LYS A 57 -5.65 -15.97 4.87
CA LYS A 57 -5.32 -14.63 4.32
C LYS A 57 -4.21 -14.68 3.27
N VAL A 58 -3.42 -15.74 3.26
CA VAL A 58 -2.23 -15.88 2.42
C VAL A 58 -2.07 -17.33 1.98
N GLU A 59 -1.83 -17.55 0.71
CA GLU A 59 -1.41 -18.84 0.17
C GLU A 59 0.11 -18.98 0.26
N LEU A 60 0.61 -20.10 0.78
CA LEU A 60 2.06 -20.35 0.93
C LEU A 60 2.56 -21.41 -0.04
N ILE A 61 3.64 -21.10 -0.73
CA ILE A 61 4.37 -22.00 -1.62
C ILE A 61 5.76 -22.20 -1.02
N ARG A 62 5.99 -23.38 -0.41
CA ARG A 62 7.23 -23.72 0.30
C ARG A 62 8.31 -24.24 -0.65
N ARG A 63 8.96 -23.33 -1.38
CA ARG A 63 10.13 -23.60 -2.23
C ARG A 63 10.83 -22.29 -2.60
N GLU A 64 11.99 -22.42 -3.23
CA GLU A 64 12.65 -21.30 -3.90
C GLU A 64 11.82 -20.78 -5.08
N TYR A 65 12.01 -19.50 -5.39
CA TYR A 65 11.43 -18.85 -6.57
C TYR A 65 11.99 -19.49 -7.85
N GLN A 66 11.12 -19.68 -8.84
CA GLN A 66 11.45 -20.21 -10.15
C GLN A 66 11.08 -19.19 -11.23
N GLN A 67 11.82 -19.20 -12.33
CA GLN A 67 11.59 -18.27 -13.42
C GLN A 67 10.14 -18.35 -13.93
N GLY A 68 9.48 -17.20 -14.00
CA GLY A 68 8.10 -17.07 -14.46
C GLY A 68 7.02 -17.24 -13.39
N ASP A 69 7.37 -17.46 -12.12
CA ASP A 69 6.39 -17.54 -11.03
C ASP A 69 5.56 -16.26 -10.87
N VAL A 70 6.08 -15.09 -11.25
CA VAL A 70 5.32 -13.82 -11.26
C VAL A 70 4.18 -13.80 -12.29
N ARG A 71 4.16 -14.73 -13.26
CA ARG A 71 3.21 -14.68 -14.38
C ARG A 71 1.76 -14.74 -13.89
N GLY A 72 0.95 -13.78 -14.33
CA GLY A 72 -0.48 -13.72 -13.99
C GLY A 72 -0.77 -13.04 -12.64
N PHE A 73 0.25 -12.59 -11.93
CA PHE A 73 0.09 -11.67 -10.80
C PHE A 73 -0.04 -10.22 -11.29
N PHE A 74 -0.71 -9.39 -10.49
CA PHE A 74 -0.86 -7.97 -10.76
C PHE A 74 0.31 -7.17 -10.17
N VAL A 75 0.74 -7.55 -8.97
CA VAL A 75 1.88 -7.00 -8.26
C VAL A 75 2.75 -8.14 -7.77
N ALA A 76 4.07 -7.98 -7.83
CA ALA A 76 5.03 -8.83 -7.15
C ALA A 76 5.96 -7.98 -6.26
N ILE A 77 6.29 -8.49 -5.08
CA ILE A 77 7.23 -7.87 -4.15
C ILE A 77 8.37 -8.84 -3.89
N ALA A 78 9.60 -8.47 -4.26
CA ALA A 78 10.79 -9.23 -3.95
C ALA A 78 11.39 -8.73 -2.63
N ALA A 79 11.34 -9.56 -1.60
CA ALA A 79 11.75 -9.26 -0.22
C ALA A 79 12.65 -10.38 0.33
N THR A 80 13.59 -10.85 -0.49
CA THR A 80 14.58 -11.88 -0.13
C THR A 80 15.95 -11.25 0.15
N ASP A 81 16.79 -11.95 0.91
CA ASP A 81 18.20 -11.61 1.09
C ASP A 81 19.08 -12.05 -0.11
N ASP A 82 18.52 -12.80 -1.07
CA ASP A 82 19.22 -13.24 -2.27
C ASP A 82 19.01 -12.24 -3.43
N GLU A 83 20.04 -11.47 -3.72
CA GLU A 83 20.03 -10.51 -4.83
C GLU A 83 19.74 -11.15 -6.19
N LYS A 84 20.17 -12.40 -6.43
CA LYS A 84 19.93 -13.08 -7.71
C LYS A 84 18.46 -13.38 -7.89
N VAL A 85 17.79 -13.82 -6.82
CA VAL A 85 16.33 -14.03 -6.82
C VAL A 85 15.62 -12.70 -7.05
N ASN A 86 16.01 -11.63 -6.34
CA ASN A 86 15.40 -10.31 -6.49
C ASN A 86 15.53 -9.76 -7.93
N LYS A 87 16.71 -9.91 -8.55
CA LYS A 87 16.96 -9.54 -9.96
C LYS A 87 16.12 -10.37 -10.93
N LEU A 88 15.97 -11.68 -10.67
CA LEU A 88 15.14 -12.55 -11.50
C LEU A 88 13.66 -12.18 -11.43
N VAL A 89 13.13 -11.88 -10.24
CA VAL A 89 11.74 -11.41 -10.05
C VAL A 89 11.50 -10.09 -10.81
N ALA A 90 12.45 -9.15 -10.75
CA ALA A 90 12.36 -7.89 -11.49
C ALA A 90 12.34 -8.12 -13.01
N SER A 91 13.27 -8.94 -13.52
CA SER A 91 13.37 -9.28 -14.94
C SER A 91 12.11 -10.00 -15.45
N ASP A 92 11.59 -10.97 -14.70
CA ASP A 92 10.35 -11.64 -15.06
C ASP A 92 9.15 -10.68 -15.01
N GLY A 93 9.12 -9.77 -14.03
CA GLY A 93 8.04 -8.78 -13.93
C GLY A 93 7.97 -7.86 -15.13
N GLU A 94 9.11 -7.37 -15.61
CA GLU A 94 9.20 -6.61 -16.85
C GLU A 94 8.71 -7.45 -18.05
N LYS A 95 9.17 -8.70 -18.16
CA LYS A 95 8.78 -9.63 -19.24
C LYS A 95 7.28 -9.93 -19.28
N TYR A 96 6.63 -10.05 -18.12
CA TYR A 96 5.22 -10.45 -18.02
C TYR A 96 4.26 -9.29 -17.70
N ASN A 97 4.73 -8.05 -17.74
CA ASN A 97 3.97 -6.84 -17.40
C ASN A 97 3.35 -6.87 -15.98
N VAL A 98 4.14 -7.30 -15.01
CA VAL A 98 3.79 -7.32 -13.58
C VAL A 98 4.48 -6.14 -12.89
N LEU A 99 3.77 -5.41 -12.05
CA LEU A 99 4.37 -4.35 -11.25
C LEU A 99 5.27 -4.98 -10.17
N VAL A 100 6.55 -4.65 -10.16
CA VAL A 100 7.53 -5.21 -9.21
C VAL A 100 8.05 -4.13 -8.28
N ASN A 101 8.03 -4.44 -6.99
CA ASN A 101 8.81 -3.72 -5.98
C ASN A 101 9.88 -4.66 -5.42
N VAL A 102 11.14 -4.37 -5.71
CA VAL A 102 12.27 -4.98 -5.01
C VAL A 102 12.55 -4.14 -3.77
N VAL A 103 12.53 -4.77 -2.61
CA VAL A 103 12.76 -4.06 -1.35
C VAL A 103 14.19 -3.52 -1.32
N ASP A 104 14.32 -2.26 -0.93
CA ASP A 104 15.58 -1.51 -0.83
C ASP A 104 16.39 -1.34 -2.14
N ASP A 105 15.88 -1.81 -3.28
CA ASP A 105 16.44 -1.59 -4.61
C ASP A 105 15.44 -0.89 -5.53
N LYS A 106 15.61 0.42 -5.69
CA LYS A 106 14.73 1.25 -6.53
C LYS A 106 14.99 1.06 -8.02
N ASP A 107 16.20 0.63 -8.41
CA ASP A 107 16.62 0.57 -9.81
C ASP A 107 16.08 -0.71 -10.46
N LEU A 108 15.85 -1.77 -9.66
CA LEU A 108 15.13 -2.98 -10.05
C LEU A 108 13.59 -2.87 -9.90
N SER A 109 13.08 -1.77 -9.34
CA SER A 109 11.66 -1.61 -9.04
C SER A 109 10.92 -0.81 -10.12
N SER A 110 9.77 -1.32 -10.59
CA SER A 110 8.87 -0.54 -11.45
C SER A 110 7.96 0.40 -10.67
N PHE A 111 7.80 0.19 -9.35
CA PHE A 111 7.16 1.13 -8.44
C PHE A 111 7.83 1.15 -7.06
N ILE A 112 7.65 2.25 -6.34
CA ILE A 112 8.12 2.42 -4.97
C ILE A 112 6.95 2.49 -3.99
N VAL A 113 7.16 1.96 -2.78
CA VAL A 113 6.23 2.14 -1.66
C VAL A 113 6.76 3.30 -0.79
N PRO A 114 6.09 4.48 -0.79
CA PRO A 114 6.53 5.65 -0.04
C PRO A 114 6.30 5.50 1.47
N ALA A 115 6.77 6.48 2.24
CA ALA A 115 6.32 6.63 3.63
C ALA A 115 4.84 7.03 3.64
N ILE A 116 4.05 6.44 4.55
CA ILE A 116 2.59 6.62 4.59
C ILE A 116 2.17 7.07 5.99
N VAL A 117 1.35 8.12 6.05
CA VAL A 117 0.49 8.45 7.20
C VAL A 117 -0.93 8.02 6.86
N LYS A 118 -1.54 7.23 7.75
CA LYS A 118 -2.90 6.71 7.56
C LYS A 118 -3.75 6.99 8.80
N ARG A 119 -4.97 7.51 8.58
CA ARG A 119 -6.03 7.71 9.58
C ARG A 119 -7.34 7.25 8.97
N GLY A 120 -7.73 6.00 9.22
CA GLY A 120 -8.77 5.31 8.46
C GLY A 120 -8.52 5.41 6.95
N ASP A 121 -9.46 6.03 6.22
CA ASP A 121 -9.39 6.24 4.77
C ASP A 121 -8.57 7.48 4.33
N LEU A 122 -8.11 8.32 5.26
CA LEU A 122 -7.17 9.41 4.94
C LEU A 122 -5.77 8.84 4.80
N ILE A 123 -5.21 8.94 3.60
CA ILE A 123 -3.86 8.46 3.28
C ILE A 123 -3.03 9.64 2.75
N ILE A 124 -1.88 9.87 3.37
CA ILE A 124 -0.87 10.82 2.91
C ILE A 124 0.40 10.04 2.58
N SER A 125 0.86 10.13 1.34
CA SER A 125 2.11 9.51 0.89
C SER A 125 3.23 10.54 0.77
N ILE A 126 4.41 10.20 1.27
CA ILE A 126 5.59 11.04 1.26
C ILE A 126 6.72 10.32 0.53
N SER A 127 7.15 10.89 -0.59
CA SER A 127 8.26 10.38 -1.39
C SER A 127 9.28 11.46 -1.66
N THR A 128 10.55 11.12 -1.45
CA THR A 128 11.71 11.89 -1.91
C THR A 128 12.30 11.31 -3.20
N SER A 129 11.54 10.46 -3.92
CA SER A 129 12.00 9.71 -5.11
C SER A 129 13.29 8.92 -4.85
N GLY A 130 13.42 8.36 -3.64
CA GLY A 130 14.59 7.61 -3.21
C GLY A 130 15.83 8.46 -2.90
N LYS A 131 15.72 9.80 -2.85
CA LYS A 131 16.87 10.67 -2.54
C LYS A 131 17.19 10.76 -1.05
N SER A 132 16.19 10.69 -0.18
CA SER A 132 16.41 10.77 1.27
C SER A 132 15.30 10.02 2.03
N PRO A 133 15.55 8.75 2.40
CA PRO A 133 14.66 7.99 3.28
C PRO A 133 14.48 8.65 4.65
N LEU A 134 15.55 9.23 5.20
CA LEU A 134 15.53 9.94 6.48
C LEU A 134 14.57 11.13 6.45
N LEU A 135 14.64 11.98 5.41
CA LEU A 135 13.75 13.13 5.29
C LEU A 135 12.29 12.69 5.14
N SER A 136 12.00 11.66 4.32
CA SER A 136 10.65 11.10 4.20
C SER A 136 10.11 10.63 5.55
N ARG A 137 10.96 10.01 6.39
CA ARG A 137 10.60 9.55 7.73
C ARG A 137 10.30 10.71 8.67
N MET A 138 11.15 11.73 8.73
CA MET A 138 10.93 12.90 9.59
C MET A 138 9.66 13.69 9.20
N ILE A 139 9.40 13.84 7.89
CA ILE A 139 8.16 14.45 7.41
C ILE A 139 6.95 13.60 7.83
N LYS A 140 7.04 12.27 7.68
CA LYS A 140 5.99 11.35 8.12
C LYS A 140 5.69 11.54 9.62
N GLU A 141 6.70 11.50 10.48
CA GLU A 141 6.57 11.66 11.95
C GLU A 141 5.89 12.99 12.31
N LYS A 142 6.26 14.09 11.62
CA LYS A 142 5.62 15.41 11.79
C LYS A 142 4.16 15.40 11.33
N LEU A 143 3.86 14.77 10.20
CA LEU A 143 2.50 14.69 9.68
C LEU A 143 1.61 13.78 10.54
N GLU A 144 2.15 12.73 11.15
CA GLU A 144 1.41 11.89 12.10
C GLU A 144 0.94 12.66 13.34
N SER A 145 1.72 13.65 13.78
CA SER A 145 1.36 14.51 14.91
C SER A 145 0.36 15.60 14.52
N ILE A 146 0.41 16.11 13.28
CA ILE A 146 -0.56 17.09 12.75
C ILE A 146 -1.90 16.42 12.42
N PHE A 147 -1.87 15.30 11.71
CA PHE A 147 -3.04 14.53 11.29
C PHE A 147 -3.33 13.42 12.29
N ASN A 148 -3.92 13.79 13.43
CA ASN A 148 -4.32 12.85 14.47
C ASN A 148 -5.61 12.06 14.09
N ASP A 149 -6.12 11.23 15.00
CA ASP A 149 -7.29 10.37 14.76
C ASP A 149 -8.61 11.15 14.57
N ASP A 150 -8.66 12.44 14.92
CA ASP A 150 -9.86 13.25 14.69
C ASP A 150 -10.11 13.53 13.20
N TYR A 151 -9.06 13.46 12.37
CA TYR A 151 -9.19 13.53 10.92
C TYR A 151 -9.96 12.35 10.33
N GLU A 152 -9.82 11.16 10.91
CA GLU A 152 -10.61 9.99 10.52
C GLU A 152 -12.10 10.23 10.82
N LYS A 153 -12.42 10.70 12.02
CA LYS A 153 -13.80 11.04 12.43
C LYS A 153 -14.40 12.12 11.54
N LEU A 154 -13.63 13.15 11.20
CA LEU A 154 -14.07 14.20 10.28
C LEU A 154 -14.39 13.62 8.89
N LEU A 155 -13.51 12.76 8.37
CA LEU A 155 -13.71 12.15 7.05
C LEU A 155 -14.95 11.26 7.03
N GLN A 156 -15.17 10.46 8.07
CA GLN A 156 -16.39 9.64 8.22
C GLN A 156 -17.65 10.52 8.25
N LYS A 157 -17.64 11.62 8.99
CA LYS A 157 -18.75 12.59 9.04
C LYS A 157 -19.03 13.22 7.67
N LEU A 158 -17.99 13.58 6.93
CA LEU A 158 -18.12 14.12 5.57
C LEU A 158 -18.69 13.06 4.62
N TYR A 159 -18.26 11.81 4.75
CA TYR A 159 -18.78 10.69 3.95
C TYR A 159 -20.27 10.43 4.21
N GLN A 160 -20.68 10.36 5.48
CA GLN A 160 -22.10 10.23 5.85
C GLN A 160 -22.93 11.37 5.26
N LYS A 161 -22.47 12.62 5.40
CA LYS A 161 -23.15 13.77 4.82
C LYS A 161 -23.24 13.67 3.29
N ARG A 162 -22.19 13.19 2.63
CA ARG A 162 -22.18 12.98 1.18
C ARG A 162 -23.23 11.95 0.75
N MET A 163 -23.40 10.88 1.52
CA MET A 163 -24.44 9.88 1.24
C MET A 163 -25.85 10.46 1.42
N GLU A 164 -26.11 11.19 2.51
CA GLU A 164 -27.39 11.89 2.71
C GLU A 164 -27.72 12.90 1.59
N LEU A 165 -26.70 13.61 1.07
CA LEU A 165 -26.89 14.62 0.03
C LEU A 165 -26.94 14.04 -1.39
N LYS A 166 -26.56 12.77 -1.59
CA LYS A 166 -26.75 12.08 -2.88
C LYS A 166 -28.23 11.80 -3.14
N GLU A 167 -28.99 11.51 -2.08
CA GLU A 167 -30.43 11.20 -2.15
C GLU A 167 -31.29 12.46 -2.32
N LYS A 168 -30.68 13.65 -2.31
CA LYS A 168 -31.37 14.93 -2.36
C LYS A 168 -30.92 15.75 -3.58
N ASP A 169 -31.86 16.49 -4.14
CA ASP A 169 -31.64 17.36 -5.31
C ASP A 169 -31.04 18.71 -4.89
N PHE A 170 -29.80 18.69 -4.41
CA PHE A 170 -29.02 19.89 -4.15
C PHE A 170 -28.09 20.19 -5.32
N ALA A 171 -27.92 21.48 -5.62
CA ALA A 171 -26.88 21.95 -6.54
C ALA A 171 -25.48 21.65 -5.97
N LYS A 172 -24.48 21.57 -6.86
CA LYS A 172 -23.10 21.24 -6.47
C LYS A 172 -22.53 22.27 -5.48
N GLU A 173 -22.83 23.53 -5.70
CA GLU A 173 -22.37 24.68 -4.90
C GLU A 173 -22.91 24.59 -3.46
N GLU A 174 -24.18 24.22 -3.29
CA GLU A 174 -24.81 24.05 -1.99
C GLU A 174 -24.19 22.88 -1.20
N LYS A 175 -23.94 21.75 -1.89
CA LYS A 175 -23.23 20.60 -1.28
C LYS A 175 -21.85 21.02 -0.79
N MET A 176 -21.11 21.79 -1.58
CA MET A 176 -19.77 22.28 -1.20
C MET A 176 -19.81 23.26 -0.03
N ALA A 177 -20.80 24.15 0.05
CA ALA A 177 -20.98 25.03 1.19
C ALA A 177 -21.23 24.26 2.49
N ILE A 178 -22.03 23.17 2.43
CA ILE A 178 -22.26 22.29 3.56
C ILE A 178 -20.97 21.60 4.01
N TYR A 179 -20.20 21.02 3.09
CA TYR A 179 -18.93 20.36 3.41
C TYR A 179 -17.93 21.34 4.03
N ARG A 180 -17.78 22.54 3.45
CA ARG A 180 -16.90 23.59 3.98
C ARG A 180 -17.27 23.96 5.41
N LYS A 181 -18.57 24.16 5.69
CA LYS A 181 -19.04 24.47 7.06
C LYS A 181 -18.74 23.35 8.06
N ILE A 182 -18.79 22.08 7.64
CA ILE A 182 -18.43 20.94 8.49
C ILE A 182 -16.92 20.97 8.79
N ILE A 183 -16.10 21.19 7.77
CA ILE A 183 -14.64 21.28 7.89
C ILE A 183 -14.24 22.45 8.80
N GLU A 184 -14.74 23.66 8.56
CA GLU A 184 -14.42 24.85 9.36
C GLU A 184 -14.82 24.69 10.83
N LYS A 185 -15.98 24.09 11.10
CA LYS A 185 -16.46 23.79 12.45
C LYS A 185 -15.60 22.75 13.17
N SER A 186 -14.89 21.88 12.45
CA SER A 186 -13.99 20.90 13.08
C SER A 186 -12.80 21.57 13.76
N GLY A 187 -12.37 22.74 13.27
CA GLY A 187 -11.16 23.42 13.76
C GLY A 187 -9.85 22.70 13.43
N LEU A 188 -9.88 21.54 12.75
CA LEU A 188 -8.67 20.71 12.52
C LEU A 188 -7.69 21.33 11.50
N LEU A 189 -8.20 22.08 10.52
CA LEU A 189 -7.41 22.72 9.46
C LEU A 189 -7.15 24.22 9.72
N LYS A 190 -7.17 24.65 10.99
CA LYS A 190 -6.85 26.03 11.39
C LYS A 190 -5.40 26.20 11.81
#